data_AF-A0A6C0EEF0-F1
#
_entry.id   AF-A0A6C0EEF0-F1
#
_cell.length_a   1.000
_cell.length_b   1.000
_cell.length_c   1.000
_cell.angle_alpha   90.00
_cell.angle_beta   90.00
_cell.angle_gamma   90.00
#
_symmetry.space_group_name_H-M   'P 1'
#
loop_
_entity.id
_entity.type
_entity.pdbx_description
1 polymer ?
#
loop_
_entity_poly.entity_id
_entity_poly.type
_entity_poly.pdbx_seq_one_letter_code
_entity_poly.pdbx_strand_id
1 'polypeptide(L)'
;MDNLVENKIIDNKIIDNKIIDNNTCDNSGRYIYSIFHILMTIVAIYLSVRCNGISILNIIIAFICPYVYIIHSIIIYNGICENKSS
;
A
#
# COMPACT_ATOMS: atom_id res chain seq x y z
N MET A 1 42.11 -0.08 -34.57
CA MET A 1 41.19 0.98 -34.12
C MET A 1 39.83 0.40 -33.76
N ASP A 2 39.42 -0.68 -34.42
CA ASP A 2 38.08 -1.28 -34.31
C ASP A 2 37.79 -1.94 -32.94
N ASN A 3 38.77 -2.64 -32.36
CA ASN A 3 38.63 -3.28 -31.03
C ASN A 3 38.36 -2.29 -29.88
N LEU A 4 38.81 -1.03 -30.02
CA LEU A 4 38.62 -0.01 -28.97
C LEU A 4 37.20 0.58 -29.00
N VAL A 5 36.64 0.70 -30.21
CA VAL A 5 35.27 1.19 -30.44
C VAL A 5 34.25 0.15 -30.00
N GLU A 6 34.53 -1.13 -30.27
CA GLU A 6 33.65 -2.25 -29.88
C GLU A 6 33.54 -2.39 -28.35
N ASN A 7 34.67 -2.35 -27.63
CA ASN A 7 34.67 -2.40 -26.16
C ASN A 7 33.88 -1.24 -25.53
N LYS A 8 34.03 -0.02 -26.07
CA LYS A 8 33.31 1.16 -25.57
C LYS A 8 31.80 1.07 -25.80
N ILE A 9 31.36 0.47 -26.90
CA ILE A 9 29.93 0.25 -27.19
C ILE A 9 29.35 -0.82 -26.27
N ILE A 10 30.10 -1.90 -26.01
CA ILE A 10 29.71 -2.97 -25.10
C ILE A 10 29.57 -2.43 -23.67
N ASP A 11 30.55 -1.65 -23.19
CA ASP A 11 30.52 -1.05 -21.86
C ASP A 11 29.31 -0.14 -21.66
N ASN A 12 29.03 0.76 -22.62
CA ASN A 12 27.86 1.63 -22.55
C ASN A 12 26.54 0.84 -22.54
N LYS A 13 26.42 -0.20 -23.36
CA LYS A 13 25.22 -1.04 -23.41
C LYS A 13 25.00 -1.82 -22.11
N ILE A 14 26.06 -2.28 -21.45
CA ILE A 14 25.99 -2.95 -20.15
C ILE A 14 25.54 -1.97 -19.06
N ILE A 15 26.06 -0.73 -19.08
CA ILE A 15 25.67 0.32 -18.14
C ILE A 15 24.19 0.69 -18.30
N ASP A 16 23.72 0.88 -19.54
CA ASP A 16 22.32 1.23 -19.83
C ASP A 16 21.36 0.13 -19.36
N ASN A 17 21.65 -1.14 -19.66
CA ASN A 17 20.82 -2.25 -19.19
C ASN A 17 20.79 -2.36 -17.65
N LYS A 18 21.93 -2.16 -16.99
CA LYS A 18 22.02 -2.22 -15.52
C LYS A 18 21.25 -1.09 -14.84
N ILE A 19 21.12 0.08 -15.47
CA ILE A 19 20.33 1.22 -14.96
C ILE A 19 18.83 0.95 -15.10
N ILE A 20 18.41 0.31 -16.20
CA ILE A 20 17.00 -0.03 -16.45
C ILE A 20 16.49 -1.09 -15.45
N ASP A 21 17.32 -2.09 -15.12
CA ASP A 21 16.94 -3.16 -14.21
C ASP A 21 16.81 -2.68 -12.75
N ASN A 22 17.68 -1.76 -12.31
CA ASN A 22 17.67 -1.25 -10.93
C ASN A 22 16.49 -0.31 -10.64
N ASN A 23 15.99 0.45 -11.61
CA ASN A 23 14.88 1.40 -11.39
C ASN A 23 13.48 0.75 -11.40
N THR A 24 13.35 -0.47 -11.91
CA THR A 24 12.05 -1.11 -12.13
C THR A 24 11.54 -1.82 -10.85
N CYS A 25 12.44 -2.40 -10.05
CA CYS A 25 12.08 -3.07 -8.80
C CYS A 25 11.70 -2.11 -7.66
N ASP A 26 12.36 -0.95 -7.54
CA ASP A 26 12.06 0.01 -6.47
C ASP A 26 10.70 0.68 -6.62
N ASN A 27 10.27 0.94 -7.85
CA ASN A 27 8.99 1.60 -8.13
C ASN A 27 7.80 0.66 -7.95
N SER A 28 7.95 -0.63 -8.28
CA SER A 28 6.87 -1.62 -8.14
C SER A 28 6.54 -1.89 -6.67
N GLY A 29 7.55 -2.01 -5.80
CA GLY A 29 7.34 -2.20 -4.35
C GLY A 29 6.60 -1.02 -3.70
N ARG A 30 6.99 0.22 -4.03
CA ARG A 30 6.31 1.44 -3.53
C ARG A 30 4.85 1.50 -3.97
N TYR A 31 4.56 1.12 -5.22
CA TYR A 31 3.20 1.13 -5.75
C TYR A 31 2.31 0.11 -5.03
N ILE A 32 2.80 -1.12 -4.83
CA ILE A 32 2.09 -2.17 -4.09
C ILE A 32 1.81 -1.74 -2.66
N TYR A 33 2.80 -1.16 -1.97
CA TYR A 33 2.64 -0.62 -0.62
C TYR A 33 1.57 0.47 -0.57
N SER A 34 1.60 1.41 -1.52
CA SER A 34 0.61 2.49 -1.59
C SER A 34 -0.80 1.95 -1.81
N ILE A 35 -1.00 0.98 -2.71
CA ILE A 35 -2.30 0.33 -2.92
C ILE A 35 -2.78 -0.35 -1.65
N PHE A 36 -1.90 -1.12 -1.00
CA PHE A 36 -2.25 -1.85 0.21
C PHE A 36 -2.73 -0.90 1.32
N HIS A 37 -2.04 0.24 1.50
CA HIS A 37 -2.46 1.27 2.44
C HIS A 37 -3.83 1.86 2.09
N ILE A 38 -4.08 2.16 0.82
CA ILE A 38 -5.39 2.67 0.37
C ILE A 38 -6.51 1.66 0.66
N LEU A 39 -6.27 0.37 0.34
CA LEU A 39 -7.23 -0.70 0.62
C LEU A 39 -7.55 -0.80 2.11
N MET A 40 -6.53 -0.72 2.98
CA MET A 40 -6.73 -0.74 4.43
C MET A 40 -7.53 0.46 4.93
N THR A 41 -7.30 1.66 4.38
CA THR A 41 -8.13 2.84 4.71
C THR A 41 -9.59 2.65 4.31
N ILE A 42 -9.85 2.08 3.12
CA ILE A 42 -11.22 1.79 2.68
C ILE A 42 -11.89 0.78 3.63
N VAL A 43 -11.17 -0.28 4.03
CA VAL A 43 -11.67 -1.28 4.99
C VAL A 43 -11.97 -0.65 6.35
N ALA A 44 -11.09 0.21 6.85
CA ALA A 44 -11.31 0.92 8.12
C ALA A 44 -12.55 1.81 8.08
N ILE A 45 -12.74 2.57 6.99
CA ILE A 45 -13.94 3.41 6.80
C ILE A 45 -15.19 2.54 6.73
N TYR A 46 -15.15 1.44 5.96
CA TYR A 46 -16.25 0.49 5.86
C TYR A 46 -16.67 -0.08 7.21
N LEU A 47 -15.70 -0.52 8.02
CA LEU A 47 -15.93 -0.97 9.39
C LEU A 47 -16.53 0.18 10.22
N SER A 48 -16.00 1.40 10.13
CA SER A 48 -16.51 2.51 10.94
C SER A 48 -17.99 2.80 10.68
N VAL A 49 -18.41 2.77 9.42
CA VAL A 49 -19.80 2.98 9.02
C VAL A 49 -20.67 1.79 9.42
N ARG A 50 -20.18 0.56 9.24
CA ARG A 50 -20.96 -0.64 9.53
C ARG A 50 -21.17 -0.90 11.03
N CYS A 51 -20.17 -0.59 11.85
CA CYS A 51 -20.13 -0.94 13.26
C CYS A 51 -20.64 0.19 14.18
N ASN A 52 -20.46 1.44 13.77
CA ASN A 52 -20.82 2.62 14.56
C ASN A 52 -21.82 3.55 13.84
N GLY A 53 -22.30 3.18 12.65
CA GLY A 53 -23.13 4.04 11.82
C GLY A 53 -22.35 5.23 11.24
N ILE A 54 -23.07 6.26 10.75
CA ILE A 54 -22.48 7.51 10.20
C ILE A 54 -22.02 8.42 11.35
N SER A 55 -21.13 7.90 12.19
CA SER A 55 -20.49 8.65 13.27
C SER A 55 -19.24 9.34 12.73
N ILE A 56 -19.33 10.65 12.46
CA ILE A 56 -18.25 11.47 11.87
C ILE A 56 -16.93 11.31 12.63
N LEU A 57 -16.98 11.25 13.97
CA LEU A 57 -15.80 11.07 14.82
C LEU A 57 -15.06 9.75 14.52
N ASN A 58 -15.80 8.64 14.34
CA ASN A 58 -15.22 7.34 14.06
C ASN A 58 -14.65 7.26 12.64
N ILE A 59 -15.27 7.94 11.68
CA ILE A 59 -14.77 8.06 10.31
C ILE A 59 -13.45 8.85 10.28
N ILE A 60 -13.36 9.94 11.04
CA ILE A 60 -12.12 10.73 11.15
C ILE A 60 -10.99 9.89 11.75
N ILE A 61 -11.26 9.15 12.83
CA ILE A 61 -10.27 8.27 13.46
C ILE A 61 -9.83 7.15 12.50
N ALA A 62 -10.78 6.55 11.75
CA ALA A 62 -10.49 5.54 10.74
C ALA A 62 -9.62 6.08 9.59
N PHE A 63 -9.73 7.36 9.25
CA PHE A 63 -8.91 7.99 8.22
C PHE A 63 -7.49 8.31 8.71
N ILE A 64 -7.34 8.81 9.94
CA ILE A 64 -6.03 9.17 10.51
C ILE A 64 -5.21 7.92 10.85
N CYS A 65 -5.84 6.90 11.44
CA CYS A 65 -5.18 5.70 11.94
C CYS A 65 -5.93 4.42 11.51
N PRO A 66 -5.92 4.05 10.22
CA PRO A 66 -6.75 2.96 9.70
C PRO A 66 -6.41 1.61 10.34
N TYR A 67 -5.14 1.29 10.55
CA TYR A 67 -4.70 0.02 11.14
C TYR A 67 -5.12 -0.12 12.60
N VAL A 68 -4.91 0.93 13.39
CA VAL A 68 -5.30 0.95 14.81
C VAL A 68 -6.81 0.81 14.92
N TYR A 69 -7.55 1.49 14.04
CA TYR A 69 -9.01 1.40 14.00
C TYR A 69 -9.49 -0.02 13.66
N ILE A 70 -8.94 -0.66 12.64
CA ILE A 70 -9.30 -2.03 12.26
C ILE A 70 -9.07 -2.99 13.44
N ILE A 71 -7.90 -2.92 14.09
CA ILE A 71 -7.57 -3.78 15.25
C ILE A 71 -8.55 -3.53 16.39
N HIS A 72 -8.79 -2.25 16.73
CA HIS A 72 -9.72 -1.85 17.77
C HIS A 72 -11.14 -2.36 17.49
N SER A 73 -11.62 -2.24 16.26
CA SER A 73 -12.91 -2.78 15.83
C SER A 73 -12.97 -4.30 15.98
N ILE A 74 -11.94 -5.04 15.54
CA ILE A 74 -11.93 -6.51 15.68
C ILE A 74 -11.99 -6.93 17.15
N ILE A 75 -11.27 -6.24 18.04
CA ILE A 75 -11.24 -6.54 19.48
C ILE A 75 -12.60 -6.25 20.13
N ILE A 76 -13.20 -5.10 19.84
CA ILE A 76 -14.48 -4.70 20.47
C ILE A 76 -15.64 -5.55 19.96
N TYR A 77 -15.65 -5.82 18.66
CA TYR A 77 -16.76 -6.50 18.01
C TYR A 77 -16.54 -8.00 17.82
N ASN A 78 -15.47 -8.55 18.40
CA ASN A 78 -15.10 -9.96 18.37
C ASN A 78 -15.09 -10.56 16.94
N GLY A 79 -14.78 -9.75 15.93
CA GLY A 79 -14.93 -10.08 14.51
C GLY A 79 -15.36 -8.88 13.65
N ILE A 80 -16.00 -9.15 12.51
CA ILE A 80 -16.57 -8.12 11.62
C ILE A 80 -17.98 -7.78 12.12
N CYS A 81 -18.03 -7.04 13.22
CA CYS A 81 -19.25 -6.39 13.72
C CYS A 81 -20.45 -7.34 13.70
N GLU A 82 -20.38 -8.34 14.60
CA GLU A 82 -21.56 -9.12 14.93
C GLU A 82 -22.68 -8.14 15.24
N ASN A 83 -23.75 -8.24 14.45
CA ASN A 83 -24.91 -7.38 14.56
C ASN A 83 -25.28 -7.33 16.04
N LYS A 84 -25.22 -6.14 16.66
CA LYS A 84 -25.98 -5.91 17.87
C LYS A 84 -27.45 -5.94 17.47
N SER A 85 -27.99 -7.15 17.30
CA SER A 85 -29.41 -7.41 17.36
C SER A 85 -29.82 -7.21 18.82
N SER A 86 -30.09 -5.96 19.19
CA SER A 86 -31.00 -5.61 20.28
C SER A 86 -32.11 -4.77 19.69
#